data_AF-A0AA97IJ52-F1
#
_entry.id   AF-A0AA97IJ52-F1
#
_cell.length_a   1.000
_cell.length_b   1.000
_cell.length_c   1.000
_cell.angle_alpha   90.00
_cell.angle_beta   90.00
_cell.angle_gamma   90.00
#
_symmetry.space_group_name_H-M   'P 1'
#
loop_
_entity.id
_entity.type
_entity.pdbx_description
1 polymer ?
#
loop_
_entity_poly.entity_id
_entity_poly.type
_entity_poly.pdbx_seq_one_letter_code
_entity_poly.pdbx_strand_id
1 'polypeptide(L)'
;MSQLHPEAFSQNLSKDITEGVEAVIGVLTSIFILDPIPSHMRNYAPLSKDLDSDAANMAGIIAALDVQQKQHIEETLTKHVSLLPEKDIGRIYSETVGRFKSDAMLYCDELWGDKKVSVDARGMSDGTLRFLAILVALLTRPEHSLLVVEEIDNGLHPSRSNVLLSVLRSIGEQRHIDILVTTHNPALLDSLGPEMTPFITISHRDSETGHSRLTLLEDLSKRPKLLAIGPVGTLSSQGKLEQALREEQVSGGIGQ
;
A
#
# COMPACT_ATOMS: atom_id res chain seq x y z
N MET A 1 -1.80 20.85 54.04
CA MET A 1 -1.57 21.61 52.80
C MET A 1 -0.26 21.11 52.22
N SER A 2 -0.34 20.18 51.26
CA SER A 2 0.81 19.47 50.68
C SER A 2 1.64 20.41 49.82
N GLN A 3 2.92 20.58 50.16
CA GLN A 3 3.89 21.31 49.35
C GLN A 3 4.36 20.39 48.20
N LEU A 4 3.91 20.68 46.98
CA LEU A 4 4.45 20.08 45.76
C LEU A 4 5.84 20.67 45.50
N HIS A 5 6.86 19.83 45.60
CA HIS A 5 8.26 20.19 45.34
C HIS A 5 8.48 20.51 43.84
N PRO A 6 9.04 21.68 43.47
CA PRO A 6 9.27 22.09 42.08
C PRO A 6 10.16 21.14 41.26
N GLU A 7 11.08 20.45 41.92
CA GLU A 7 12.03 19.53 41.28
C GLU A 7 11.36 18.26 40.72
N ALA A 8 10.32 17.75 41.39
CA ALA A 8 9.54 16.60 40.93
C ALA A 8 8.72 16.96 39.67
N PHE A 9 8.24 18.20 39.56
CA PHE A 9 7.52 18.68 38.39
C PHE A 9 8.42 18.80 37.16
N SER A 10 9.65 19.32 37.34
CA SER A 10 10.62 19.43 36.24
C SER A 10 11.13 18.07 35.74
N GLN A 11 11.28 17.07 36.63
CA GLN A 11 11.70 15.73 36.23
C GLN A 11 10.57 14.98 35.49
N ASN A 12 9.32 15.14 35.92
CA ASN A 12 8.17 14.56 35.22
C ASN A 12 7.97 15.19 33.83
N LEU A 13 8.10 16.51 33.72
CA LEU A 13 7.99 17.20 32.42
C LEU A 13 9.05 16.73 31.42
N SER A 14 10.31 16.56 31.86
CA SER A 14 11.37 16.03 30.99
C SER A 14 11.08 14.62 30.52
N LYS A 15 10.51 13.78 31.39
CA LYS A 15 10.14 12.40 31.06
C LYS A 15 8.98 12.35 30.07
N ASP A 16 7.92 13.12 30.30
CA ASP A 16 6.76 13.20 29.39
C ASP A 16 7.17 13.71 28.00
N ILE A 17 8.11 14.66 27.93
CA ILE A 17 8.67 15.14 26.65
C ILE A 17 9.47 14.03 25.97
N THR A 18 10.33 13.31 26.69
CA THR A 18 11.10 12.19 26.13
C THR A 18 10.18 11.09 25.59
N GLU A 19 9.16 10.70 26.35
CA GLU A 19 8.17 9.71 25.93
C GLU A 19 7.40 10.19 24.68
N GLY A 20 7.01 11.47 24.64
CA GLY A 20 6.37 12.06 23.47
C GLY A 20 7.26 12.07 22.23
N VAL A 21 8.55 12.40 22.38
CA VAL A 21 9.53 12.39 21.28
C VAL A 21 9.78 10.97 20.78
N GLU A 22 9.94 10.00 21.68
CA GLU A 22 10.10 8.59 21.33
C GLU A 22 8.89 8.04 20.58
N ALA A 23 7.67 8.42 21.00
CA ALA A 23 6.44 8.06 20.30
C ALA A 23 6.41 8.62 18.87
N VAL A 24 6.74 9.90 18.67
CA VAL A 24 6.76 10.53 17.34
C VAL A 24 7.85 9.90 16.46
N ILE A 25 9.06 9.67 17.00
CA ILE A 25 10.13 8.99 16.27
C ILE A 25 9.70 7.57 15.89
N GLY A 26 9.06 6.84 16.79
CA GLY A 26 8.52 5.50 16.54
C GLY A 26 7.54 5.49 15.36
N VAL A 27 6.60 6.43 15.34
CA VAL A 27 5.65 6.56 14.23
C VAL A 27 6.35 6.91 12.92
N LEU A 28 7.23 7.92 12.91
CA LEU A 28 7.92 8.36 11.68
C LEU A 28 8.85 7.29 11.11
N THR A 29 9.51 6.49 11.96
CA THR A 29 10.36 5.38 11.53
C THR A 29 9.57 4.14 11.10
N SER A 30 8.30 4.04 11.51
CA SER A 30 7.40 2.96 11.08
C SER A 30 6.81 3.16 9.69
N ILE A 31 6.98 4.34 9.07
CA ILE A 31 6.52 4.62 7.71
C ILE A 31 7.38 3.84 6.71
N PHE A 32 6.74 3.04 5.88
CA PHE A 32 7.40 2.30 4.81
C PHE A 32 6.77 2.65 3.46
N ILE A 33 7.59 3.14 2.53
CA ILE A 33 7.18 3.49 1.18
C ILE A 33 7.57 2.34 0.26
N LEU A 34 6.56 1.72 -0.34
CA LEU A 34 6.67 0.61 -1.27
C LEU A 34 6.42 1.12 -2.70
N ASP A 35 7.38 0.87 -3.58
CA ASP A 35 7.32 1.10 -5.02
C ASP A 35 7.81 -0.15 -5.74
N PRO A 36 6.97 -1.19 -5.90
CA PRO A 36 7.43 -2.48 -6.39
C PRO A 36 7.92 -2.40 -7.83
N ILE A 37 9.10 -2.96 -8.11
CA ILE A 37 9.68 -3.00 -9.45
C ILE A 37 9.83 -4.46 -9.90
N PRO A 38 8.88 -5.00 -10.68
CA PRO A 38 8.87 -6.41 -11.09
C PRO A 38 10.17 -6.92 -11.71
N SER A 39 10.87 -6.09 -12.49
CA SER A 39 12.15 -6.48 -13.10
C SER A 39 13.23 -6.79 -12.07
N HIS A 40 13.23 -6.12 -10.91
CA HIS A 40 14.21 -6.36 -9.84
C HIS A 40 13.90 -7.65 -9.07
N MET A 41 12.61 -7.98 -8.94
CA MET A 41 12.09 -9.12 -8.18
C MET A 41 12.32 -10.48 -8.86
N ARG A 42 12.80 -10.49 -10.12
CA ARG A 42 13.02 -11.70 -10.92
C ARG A 42 14.35 -12.39 -10.63
N ASN A 43 15.23 -11.75 -9.87
CA ASN A 43 16.55 -12.27 -9.53
C ASN A 43 16.52 -13.12 -8.26
N TYR A 44 17.60 -13.83 -8.00
CA TYR A 44 17.82 -14.41 -6.68
C TYR A 44 17.98 -13.28 -5.65
N ALA A 45 17.35 -13.44 -4.50
CA ALA A 45 17.37 -12.47 -3.42
C ALA A 45 18.13 -13.01 -2.20
N PRO A 46 19.08 -12.27 -1.61
CA PRO A 46 19.71 -12.69 -0.36
C PRO A 46 18.66 -12.77 0.76
N LEU A 47 18.85 -13.69 1.71
CA LEU A 47 18.01 -13.73 2.91
C LEU A 47 18.10 -12.40 3.67
N SER A 48 16.95 -11.83 4.02
CA SER A 48 16.83 -10.54 4.68
C SER A 48 15.74 -10.59 5.76
N LYS A 49 15.75 -9.61 6.67
CA LYS A 49 14.69 -9.40 7.66
C LYS A 49 13.74 -8.26 7.25
N ASP A 50 14.24 -7.28 6.52
CA ASP A 50 13.54 -6.06 6.16
C ASP A 50 13.32 -6.01 4.65
N LEU A 51 12.07 -5.80 4.24
CA LEU A 51 11.69 -5.68 2.84
C LEU A 51 12.27 -4.38 2.25
N ASP A 52 12.88 -4.48 1.07
CA ASP A 52 13.35 -3.31 0.32
C ASP A 52 12.17 -2.56 -0.31
N SER A 53 12.31 -1.25 -0.51
CA SER A 53 11.23 -0.42 -1.08
C SER A 53 10.79 -0.87 -2.48
N ASP A 54 11.68 -1.49 -3.26
CA ASP A 54 11.36 -2.02 -4.59
C ASP A 54 10.89 -3.49 -4.58
N ALA A 55 10.80 -4.09 -3.39
CA ALA A 55 10.48 -5.49 -3.12
C ALA A 55 11.41 -6.51 -3.79
N ALA A 56 12.60 -6.11 -4.27
CA ALA A 56 13.54 -7.02 -4.94
C ALA A 56 13.93 -8.21 -4.05
N ASN A 57 13.99 -8.00 -2.74
CA ASN A 57 14.39 -9.00 -1.76
C ASN A 57 13.25 -9.86 -1.19
N MET A 58 12.01 -9.74 -1.70
CA MET A 58 10.83 -10.39 -1.09
C MET A 58 10.97 -11.91 -0.94
N ALA A 59 11.63 -12.58 -1.89
CA ALA A 59 11.88 -14.03 -1.81
C ALA A 59 12.79 -14.35 -0.62
N GLY A 60 13.83 -13.53 -0.44
CA GLY A 60 14.73 -13.60 0.70
C GLY A 60 14.02 -13.39 2.04
N ILE A 61 13.07 -12.45 2.10
CA ILE A 61 12.23 -12.22 3.28
C ILE A 61 11.41 -13.47 3.62
N ILE A 62 10.62 -13.98 2.67
CA ILE A 62 9.76 -15.15 2.89
C ILE A 62 10.60 -16.36 3.31
N ALA A 63 11.74 -16.58 2.66
CA ALA A 63 12.61 -17.72 2.95
C ALA A 63 13.36 -17.61 4.29
N ALA A 64 13.55 -16.41 4.84
CA ALA A 64 14.24 -16.17 6.10
C ALA A 64 13.34 -16.34 7.34
N LEU A 65 12.01 -16.38 7.15
CA LEU A 65 11.04 -16.55 8.23
C LEU A 65 11.15 -17.94 8.88
N ASP A 66 10.65 -18.05 10.12
CA ASP A 66 10.49 -19.37 10.73
C ASP A 66 9.46 -20.22 9.97
N VAL A 67 9.48 -21.53 10.21
CA VAL A 67 8.67 -22.49 9.44
C VAL A 67 7.17 -22.20 9.54
N GLN A 68 6.68 -21.76 10.70
CA GLN A 68 5.25 -21.51 10.92
C GLN A 68 4.82 -20.20 10.25
N GLN A 69 5.59 -19.13 10.45
CA GLN A 69 5.36 -17.83 9.80
C GLN A 69 5.43 -17.94 8.29
N LYS A 70 6.46 -18.63 7.78
CA LYS A 70 6.64 -18.88 6.35
C LYS A 70 5.43 -19.60 5.77
N GLN A 71 4.99 -20.70 6.40
CA GLN A 71 3.82 -21.44 5.92
C GLN A 71 2.56 -20.57 5.90
N HIS A 72 2.30 -19.81 6.98
CA HIS A 72 1.15 -18.92 7.06
C HIS A 72 1.16 -17.85 5.96
N ILE A 73 2.31 -17.25 5.69
CA ILE A 73 2.46 -16.24 4.63
C ILE A 73 2.28 -16.89 3.26
N GLU A 74 2.93 -18.02 2.96
CA GLU A 74 2.78 -18.72 1.67
C GLU A 74 1.32 -19.12 1.40
N GLU A 75 0.59 -19.59 2.42
CA GLU A 75 -0.84 -19.91 2.32
C GLU A 75 -1.68 -18.66 2.06
N THR A 76 -1.41 -17.56 2.78
CA THR A 76 -2.11 -16.29 2.60
C THR A 76 -1.85 -15.69 1.21
N LEU A 77 -0.59 -15.70 0.76
CA LEU A 77 -0.21 -15.27 -0.59
C LEU A 77 -0.95 -16.10 -1.64
N THR A 78 -0.92 -17.43 -1.51
CA THR A 78 -1.59 -18.35 -2.44
C THR A 78 -3.09 -18.05 -2.51
N LYS A 79 -3.75 -17.94 -1.36
CA LYS A 79 -5.19 -17.67 -1.26
C LYS A 79 -5.60 -16.37 -1.96
N HIS A 80 -4.83 -15.31 -1.81
CA HIS A 80 -5.19 -14.00 -2.37
C HIS A 80 -4.80 -13.88 -3.83
N VAL A 81 -3.66 -14.44 -4.23
CA VAL A 81 -3.21 -14.43 -5.62
C VAL A 81 -4.10 -15.30 -6.50
N SER A 82 -4.65 -16.40 -5.99
CA SER A 82 -5.61 -17.24 -6.73
C SER A 82 -6.93 -16.53 -7.06
N LEU A 83 -7.21 -15.35 -6.48
CA LEU A 83 -8.34 -14.50 -6.86
C LEU A 83 -8.04 -13.65 -8.09
N LEU A 84 -6.77 -13.55 -8.48
CA LEU A 84 -6.36 -13.00 -9.77
C LEU A 84 -6.70 -14.02 -10.87
N PRO A 85 -7.15 -13.58 -12.05
CA PRO A 85 -7.55 -14.45 -13.15
C PRO A 85 -6.36 -14.92 -13.98
N GLU A 86 -5.15 -14.56 -13.56
CA GLU A 86 -3.92 -14.84 -14.28
C GLU A 86 -3.53 -16.28 -13.96
N LYS A 87 -4.14 -17.21 -14.72
CA LYS A 87 -3.92 -18.67 -14.62
C LYS A 87 -4.42 -19.26 -13.30
N ASP A 88 -4.58 -20.58 -13.26
CA ASP A 88 -4.97 -21.29 -12.05
C ASP A 88 -3.75 -21.42 -11.12
N ILE A 89 -3.37 -20.31 -10.47
CA ILE A 89 -2.26 -20.29 -9.50
C ILE A 89 -2.65 -21.17 -8.31
N GLY A 90 -1.92 -22.27 -8.15
CA GLY A 90 -2.17 -23.28 -7.11
C GLY A 90 -1.29 -23.11 -5.87
N ARG A 91 -0.10 -22.51 -5.99
CA ARG A 91 0.80 -22.28 -4.85
C ARG A 91 1.81 -21.17 -5.13
N ILE A 92 2.03 -20.29 -4.15
CA ILE A 92 3.15 -19.35 -4.10
C ILE A 92 4.06 -19.74 -2.92
N TYR A 93 5.36 -19.83 -3.15
CA TYR A 93 6.34 -20.21 -2.14
C TYR A 93 7.72 -19.68 -2.45
N SER A 94 8.59 -19.58 -1.44
CA SER A 94 10.00 -19.23 -1.65
C SER A 94 10.95 -20.29 -1.12
N GLU A 95 12.01 -20.59 -1.87
CA GLU A 95 13.03 -21.55 -1.46
C GLU A 95 14.43 -20.96 -1.54
N THR A 96 15.28 -21.35 -0.59
CA THR A 96 16.70 -21.05 -0.63
C THR A 96 17.38 -21.82 -1.75
N VAL A 97 18.28 -21.16 -2.48
CA VAL A 97 19.02 -21.72 -3.61
C VAL A 97 20.53 -21.71 -3.37
N GLY A 98 21.27 -22.45 -4.20
CA GLY A 98 22.72 -22.52 -4.14
C GLY A 98 23.27 -23.38 -2.99
N ARG A 99 24.59 -23.56 -2.97
CA ARG A 99 25.28 -24.45 -2.02
C ARG A 99 25.17 -23.98 -0.57
N PHE A 100 25.23 -22.68 -0.35
CA PHE A 100 25.24 -22.07 0.97
C PHE A 100 23.85 -21.66 1.45
N LYS A 101 22.81 -21.80 0.62
CA LYS A 101 21.42 -21.41 0.93
C LYS A 101 21.30 -19.94 1.41
N SER A 102 22.17 -19.08 0.91
CA SER A 102 22.25 -17.65 1.26
C SER A 102 21.25 -16.79 0.47
N ASP A 103 20.84 -17.28 -0.70
CA ASP A 103 19.90 -16.62 -1.58
C ASP A 103 18.63 -17.44 -1.69
N ALA A 104 17.54 -16.82 -2.13
CA ALA A 104 16.24 -17.42 -2.33
C ALA A 104 15.63 -17.02 -3.67
N MET A 105 14.68 -17.82 -4.14
CA MET A 105 13.87 -17.56 -5.32
C MET A 105 12.40 -17.72 -4.96
N LEU A 106 11.54 -16.91 -5.60
CA LEU A 106 10.10 -17.04 -5.50
C LEU A 106 9.59 -17.96 -6.62
N TYR A 107 8.70 -18.88 -6.27
CA TYR A 107 8.10 -19.86 -7.16
C TYR A 107 6.59 -19.79 -7.13
N CYS A 108 6.00 -20.09 -8.27
CA CYS A 108 4.57 -20.23 -8.49
C CYS A 108 4.32 -21.59 -9.13
N ASP A 109 3.46 -22.39 -8.52
CA ASP A 109 2.92 -23.58 -9.14
C ASP A 109 1.60 -23.24 -9.82
N GLU A 110 1.56 -23.36 -11.14
CA GLU A 110 0.39 -23.14 -11.97
C GLU A 110 -0.28 -24.49 -12.29
N LEU A 111 -1.62 -24.51 -12.25
CA LEU A 111 -2.42 -25.65 -12.68
C LEU A 111 -2.85 -25.43 -14.14
N TRP A 112 -2.54 -26.39 -15.00
CA TRP A 112 -2.99 -26.41 -16.39
C TRP A 112 -3.71 -27.73 -16.65
N GLY A 113 -5.03 -27.71 -16.48
CA GLY A 113 -5.84 -28.93 -16.42
C GLY A 113 -5.35 -29.82 -15.27
N ASP A 114 -4.95 -31.05 -15.60
CA ASP A 114 -4.42 -32.01 -14.61
C ASP A 114 -2.91 -31.88 -14.35
N LYS A 115 -2.21 -30.95 -15.04
CA LYS A 115 -0.76 -30.78 -14.92
C LYS A 115 -0.41 -29.62 -14.01
N LYS A 116 0.50 -29.88 -13.08
CA LYS A 116 1.14 -28.87 -12.25
C LYS A 116 2.46 -28.46 -12.89
N VAL A 117 2.66 -27.17 -13.16
CA VAL A 117 3.92 -26.64 -13.70
C VAL A 117 4.42 -25.55 -12.79
N SER A 118 5.68 -25.68 -12.37
CA SER A 118 6.35 -24.69 -11.53
C SER A 118 7.11 -23.70 -12.40
N VAL A 119 6.87 -22.41 -12.17
CA VAL A 119 7.65 -21.31 -12.72
C VAL A 119 8.25 -20.52 -11.57
N ASP A 120 9.43 -19.95 -11.78
CA ASP A 120 9.97 -18.99 -10.84
C ASP A 120 9.50 -17.56 -11.17
N ALA A 121 9.94 -16.59 -10.36
CA ALA A 121 9.61 -15.18 -10.53
C ALA A 121 9.82 -14.66 -11.96
N ARG A 122 10.77 -15.21 -12.74
CA ARG A 122 11.05 -14.81 -14.13
C ARG A 122 9.91 -15.18 -15.10
N GLY A 123 9.09 -16.18 -14.74
CA GLY A 123 7.92 -16.61 -15.51
C GLY A 123 6.61 -15.95 -15.10
N MET A 124 6.59 -15.19 -14.00
CA MET A 124 5.39 -14.51 -13.49
C MET A 124 5.10 -13.21 -14.25
N SER A 125 3.85 -12.77 -14.29
CA SER A 125 3.50 -11.46 -14.84
C SER A 125 3.94 -10.33 -13.89
N ASP A 126 4.09 -9.13 -14.42
CA ASP A 126 4.42 -7.95 -13.61
C ASP A 126 3.29 -7.63 -12.60
N GLY A 127 2.02 -7.78 -13.01
CA GLY A 127 0.87 -7.58 -12.12
C GLY A 127 0.86 -8.55 -10.93
N THR A 128 1.16 -9.83 -11.18
CA THR A 128 1.27 -10.84 -10.11
C THR A 128 2.40 -10.50 -9.15
N LEU A 129 3.58 -10.11 -9.65
CA LEU A 129 4.70 -9.70 -8.80
C LEU A 129 4.37 -8.47 -7.95
N ARG A 130 3.77 -7.43 -8.53
CA ARG A 130 3.34 -6.23 -7.78
C ARG A 130 2.34 -6.57 -6.68
N PHE A 131 1.33 -7.39 -6.99
CA PHE A 131 0.36 -7.83 -6.01
C PHE A 131 1.00 -8.62 -4.86
N LEU A 132 1.93 -9.51 -5.18
CA LEU A 132 2.72 -10.25 -4.20
C LEU A 132 3.57 -9.33 -3.34
N ALA A 133 4.22 -8.31 -3.90
CA ALA A 133 5.02 -7.35 -3.14
C ALA A 133 4.16 -6.60 -2.10
N ILE A 134 2.98 -6.12 -2.50
CA ILE A 134 2.02 -5.45 -1.61
C ILE A 134 1.60 -6.37 -0.47
N LEU A 135 1.26 -7.63 -0.78
CA LEU A 135 0.90 -8.62 0.22
C LEU A 135 2.05 -8.92 1.18
N VAL A 136 3.26 -9.12 0.67
CA VAL A 136 4.43 -9.39 1.52
C VAL A 136 4.71 -8.20 2.43
N ALA A 137 4.62 -6.97 1.94
CA ALA A 137 4.74 -5.79 2.79
C ALA A 137 3.67 -5.81 3.90
N LEU A 138 2.40 -5.99 3.54
CA LEU A 138 1.31 -6.05 4.51
C LEU A 138 1.44 -7.19 5.54
N LEU A 139 2.07 -8.31 5.18
CA LEU A 139 2.21 -9.48 6.07
C LEU A 139 3.49 -9.46 6.91
N THR A 140 4.52 -8.71 6.50
CA THR A 140 5.83 -8.69 7.18
C THR A 140 6.13 -7.39 7.90
N ARG A 141 5.43 -6.28 7.59
CA ARG A 141 5.55 -5.02 8.34
C ARG A 141 5.11 -5.19 9.79
N PRO A 142 5.64 -4.42 10.75
CA PRO A 142 5.12 -4.37 12.12
C PRO A 142 3.64 -3.95 12.14
N GLU A 143 2.90 -4.44 13.13
CA GLU A 143 1.55 -3.93 13.42
C GLU A 143 1.63 -2.45 13.85
N HIS A 144 0.54 -1.69 13.69
CA HIS A 144 0.50 -0.26 14.02
C HIS A 144 1.48 0.61 13.20
N SER A 145 1.82 0.18 11.99
CA SER A 145 2.70 0.92 11.07
C SER A 145 1.92 1.57 9.92
N LEU A 146 2.58 2.47 9.18
CA LEU A 146 2.05 3.07 7.96
C LEU A 146 2.74 2.48 6.72
N LEU A 147 1.95 1.87 5.84
CA LEU A 147 2.37 1.44 4.50
C LEU A 147 1.91 2.47 3.47
N VAL A 148 2.86 3.07 2.76
CA VAL A 148 2.58 3.91 1.59
C VAL A 148 2.88 3.10 0.34
N VAL A 149 1.95 3.04 -0.61
CA VAL A 149 2.17 2.35 -1.88
C VAL A 149 1.93 3.28 -3.06
N GLU A 150 2.98 3.47 -3.85
CA GLU A 150 2.90 4.25 -5.08
C GLU A 150 2.28 3.44 -6.21
N GLU A 151 1.39 4.07 -6.98
CA GLU A 151 0.70 3.49 -8.14
C GLU A 151 0.24 2.05 -7.90
N ILE A 152 -0.56 1.85 -6.84
CA ILE A 152 -0.98 0.53 -6.32
C ILE A 152 -1.58 -0.40 -7.40
N ASP A 153 -2.16 0.19 -8.44
CA ASP A 153 -2.85 -0.49 -9.53
C ASP A 153 -2.01 -0.65 -10.81
N ASN A 154 -0.77 -0.13 -10.83
CA ASN A 154 0.10 -0.24 -12.00
C ASN A 154 0.34 -1.71 -12.35
N GLY A 155 0.19 -2.07 -13.62
CA GLY A 155 0.32 -3.46 -14.10
C GLY A 155 -0.78 -4.42 -13.65
N LEU A 156 -1.77 -3.98 -12.87
CA LEU A 156 -2.95 -4.77 -12.51
C LEU A 156 -4.11 -4.48 -13.44
N HIS A 157 -4.82 -5.53 -13.85
CA HIS A 157 -6.02 -5.37 -14.67
C HIS A 157 -7.13 -4.65 -13.87
N PRO A 158 -7.81 -3.62 -14.41
CA PRO A 158 -8.80 -2.81 -13.68
C PRO A 158 -9.92 -3.60 -12.99
N SER A 159 -10.33 -4.74 -13.56
CA SER A 159 -11.31 -5.66 -12.95
C SER A 159 -10.89 -6.27 -11.61
N ARG A 160 -9.64 -6.05 -11.18
CA ARG A 160 -9.05 -6.58 -9.94
C ARG A 160 -8.94 -5.55 -8.82
N SER A 161 -9.30 -4.29 -9.07
CA SER A 161 -9.26 -3.23 -8.06
C SER A 161 -10.08 -3.59 -6.81
N ASN A 162 -11.27 -4.18 -6.98
CA ASN A 162 -12.09 -4.66 -5.86
C ASN A 162 -11.39 -5.72 -5.01
N VAL A 163 -10.73 -6.69 -5.66
CA VAL A 163 -9.99 -7.75 -4.96
C VAL A 163 -8.85 -7.14 -4.17
N LEU A 164 -8.03 -6.31 -4.81
CA LEU A 164 -6.93 -5.61 -4.16
C LEU A 164 -7.42 -4.79 -2.95
N LEU A 165 -8.42 -3.93 -3.12
CA LEU A 165 -8.95 -3.11 -2.03
C LEU A 165 -9.52 -3.95 -0.89
N SER A 166 -10.23 -5.05 -1.18
CA SER A 166 -10.75 -5.94 -0.13
C SER A 166 -9.63 -6.59 0.69
N VAL A 167 -8.53 -6.94 0.04
CA VAL A 167 -7.36 -7.53 0.68
C VAL A 167 -6.60 -6.49 1.51
N LEU A 168 -6.36 -5.30 0.95
CA LEU A 168 -5.74 -4.19 1.67
C LEU A 168 -6.53 -3.88 2.94
N ARG A 169 -7.87 -3.74 2.82
CA ARG A 169 -8.75 -3.47 3.96
C ARG A 169 -8.72 -4.59 4.99
N SER A 170 -8.88 -5.84 4.55
CA SER A 170 -8.91 -6.99 5.47
C SER A 170 -7.61 -7.13 6.27
N ILE A 171 -6.45 -7.04 5.61
CA ILE A 171 -5.16 -7.24 6.28
C ILE A 171 -4.80 -5.99 7.10
N GLY A 172 -5.06 -4.79 6.56
CA GLY A 172 -4.84 -3.52 7.24
C GLY A 172 -5.64 -3.42 8.55
N GLU A 173 -6.94 -3.75 8.52
CA GLU A 173 -7.78 -3.79 9.72
C GLU A 173 -7.31 -4.84 10.73
N GLN A 174 -6.97 -6.05 10.28
CA GLN A 174 -6.53 -7.15 11.15
C GLN A 174 -5.20 -6.84 11.86
N ARG A 175 -4.27 -6.19 11.17
CA ARG A 175 -2.90 -5.92 11.67
C ARG A 175 -2.72 -4.49 12.17
N HIS A 176 -3.80 -3.69 12.18
CA HIS A 176 -3.77 -2.27 12.48
C HIS A 176 -2.71 -1.50 11.67
N ILE A 177 -2.61 -1.78 10.37
CA ILE A 177 -1.70 -1.09 9.46
C ILE A 177 -2.50 0.00 8.74
N ASP A 178 -2.05 1.24 8.86
CA ASP A 178 -2.57 2.35 8.06
C ASP A 178 -2.00 2.23 6.63
N ILE A 179 -2.85 2.43 5.63
CA ILE A 179 -2.48 2.26 4.23
C ILE A 179 -2.77 3.55 3.46
N LEU A 180 -1.73 4.17 2.91
CA LEU A 180 -1.82 5.29 1.99
C LEU A 180 -1.46 4.79 0.59
N VAL A 181 -2.32 5.06 -0.39
CA VAL A 181 -2.08 4.66 -1.77
C VAL A 181 -2.17 5.84 -2.71
N THR A 182 -1.35 5.83 -3.76
CA THR A 182 -1.53 6.70 -4.93
C THR A 182 -2.10 5.87 -6.08
N THR A 183 -2.98 6.47 -6.88
CA THR A 183 -3.60 5.83 -8.04
C THR A 183 -3.94 6.87 -9.09
N HIS A 184 -3.84 6.48 -10.35
CA HIS A 184 -4.39 7.23 -11.48
C HIS A 184 -5.55 6.49 -12.15
N ASN A 185 -6.02 5.39 -11.55
CA ASN A 185 -6.98 4.47 -12.18
C ASN A 185 -8.41 4.74 -11.71
N PRO A 186 -9.28 5.21 -12.63
CA PRO A 186 -10.68 5.44 -12.36
C PRO A 186 -11.41 4.23 -11.78
N ALA A 187 -11.10 3.02 -12.24
CA ALA A 187 -11.78 1.82 -11.77
C ALA A 187 -11.48 1.54 -10.29
N LEU A 188 -10.28 1.87 -9.81
CA LEU A 188 -9.94 1.74 -8.40
C LEU A 188 -10.69 2.78 -7.57
N LEU A 189 -10.75 4.03 -8.03
CA LEU A 189 -11.53 5.09 -7.36
C LEU A 189 -13.03 4.75 -7.29
N ASP A 190 -13.59 4.18 -8.36
CA ASP A 190 -15.00 3.74 -8.39
C ASP A 190 -15.26 2.56 -7.44
N SER A 191 -14.24 1.73 -7.18
CA SER A 191 -14.31 0.57 -6.30
C SER A 191 -14.23 0.92 -4.81
N LEU A 192 -13.72 2.11 -4.45
CA LEU A 192 -13.57 2.56 -3.06
C LEU A 192 -14.92 2.83 -2.36
N GLY A 193 -15.98 3.07 -3.12
CA GLY A 193 -17.29 3.38 -2.57
C GLY A 193 -17.40 4.79 -1.96
N PRO A 194 -18.62 5.24 -1.63
CA PRO A 194 -18.86 6.57 -1.09
C PRO A 194 -18.27 6.79 0.30
N GLU A 195 -18.12 5.73 1.12
CA GLU A 195 -17.55 5.79 2.47
C GLU A 195 -16.08 6.25 2.49
N MET A 196 -15.37 6.09 1.37
CA MET A 196 -13.99 6.51 1.24
C MET A 196 -13.84 7.98 0.83
N THR A 197 -14.94 8.65 0.45
CA THR A 197 -14.94 10.07 0.04
C THR A 197 -14.18 11.00 1.01
N PRO A 198 -14.33 10.87 2.35
CA PRO A 198 -13.61 11.71 3.30
C PRO A 198 -12.08 11.53 3.29
N PHE A 199 -11.60 10.42 2.74
CA PHE A 199 -10.20 10.04 2.74
C PHE A 199 -9.53 10.20 1.37
N ILE A 200 -10.30 10.51 0.32
CA ILE A 200 -9.77 10.75 -1.02
C ILE A 200 -9.16 12.15 -1.07
N THR A 201 -7.85 12.20 -1.31
CA THR A 201 -7.11 13.45 -1.54
C THR A 201 -6.76 13.58 -3.01
N ILE A 202 -7.08 14.73 -3.59
CA ILE A 202 -6.78 15.04 -5.00
C ILE A 202 -5.51 15.88 -5.05
N SER A 203 -4.50 15.40 -5.79
CA SER A 203 -3.30 16.17 -6.11
C SER A 203 -3.49 16.95 -7.39
N HIS A 204 -3.33 18.28 -7.35
CA HIS A 204 -3.51 19.16 -8.50
C HIS A 204 -2.51 20.32 -8.48
N ARG A 205 -2.41 21.05 -9.59
CA ARG A 205 -1.61 22.28 -9.67
C ARG A 205 -2.50 23.50 -9.52
N ASP A 206 -2.09 24.39 -8.64
CA ASP A 206 -2.66 25.73 -8.50
C ASP A 206 -2.43 26.53 -9.79
N SER A 207 -3.49 27.08 -10.39
CA SER A 207 -3.38 27.71 -11.71
C SER A 207 -2.69 29.08 -11.68
N GLU A 208 -2.63 29.73 -10.51
CA GLU A 208 -2.03 31.07 -10.37
C GLU A 208 -0.55 30.97 -10.00
N THR A 209 -0.22 30.11 -9.03
CA THR A 209 1.14 29.97 -8.49
C THR A 209 1.94 28.84 -9.15
N GLY A 210 1.27 27.88 -9.78
CA GLY A 210 1.89 26.67 -10.36
C GLY A 210 2.30 25.61 -9.32
N HIS A 211 2.10 25.88 -8.02
CA HIS A 211 2.43 24.97 -6.93
C HIS A 211 1.51 23.73 -6.92
N SER A 212 2.04 22.60 -6.47
CA SER A 212 1.23 21.41 -6.21
C SER A 212 0.41 21.61 -4.93
N ARG A 213 -0.87 21.23 -4.97
CA ARG A 213 -1.79 21.27 -3.84
C ARG A 213 -2.45 19.92 -3.67
N LEU A 214 -2.72 19.58 -2.41
CA LEU A 214 -3.50 18.42 -2.02
C LEU A 214 -4.81 18.96 -1.43
N THR A 215 -5.93 18.47 -1.94
CA THR A 215 -7.26 18.90 -1.50
C THR A 215 -8.11 17.66 -1.24
N LEU A 216 -8.68 17.55 -0.03
CA LEU A 216 -9.61 16.48 0.27
C LEU A 216 -10.87 16.64 -0.57
N LEU A 217 -11.36 15.54 -1.12
CA LEU A 217 -12.61 15.53 -1.88
C LEU A 217 -13.79 16.01 -1.02
N GLU A 218 -13.74 15.73 0.28
CA GLU A 218 -14.70 16.20 1.30
C GLU A 218 -14.81 17.72 1.36
N ASP A 219 -13.68 18.42 1.17
CA ASP A 219 -13.56 19.87 1.32
C ASP A 219 -14.09 20.63 0.10
N LEU A 220 -14.39 19.94 -1.01
CA LEU A 220 -14.96 20.57 -2.19
C LEU A 220 -16.39 21.06 -1.93
N SER A 221 -16.59 22.37 -2.08
CA SER A 221 -17.89 23.03 -1.93
C SER A 221 -18.94 22.47 -2.91
N LYS A 222 -18.52 22.03 -4.09
CA LYS A 222 -19.39 21.45 -5.14
C LYS A 222 -19.53 19.93 -5.06
N ARG A 223 -18.99 19.27 -4.03
CA ARG A 223 -19.04 17.80 -3.88
C ARG A 223 -20.43 17.19 -4.08
N PRO A 224 -21.54 17.73 -3.51
CA PRO A 224 -22.88 17.14 -3.72
C PRO A 224 -23.29 17.12 -5.20
N LYS A 225 -22.92 18.14 -5.97
CA LYS A 225 -23.20 18.20 -7.42
C LYS A 225 -22.32 17.21 -8.18
N LEU A 226 -21.05 17.09 -7.80
CA LEU A 226 -20.12 16.14 -8.41
C LEU A 226 -20.58 14.69 -8.18
N LEU A 227 -20.88 14.31 -6.93
CA LEU A 227 -21.32 12.96 -6.60
C LEU A 227 -22.69 12.60 -7.21
N ALA A 228 -23.52 13.60 -7.56
CA ALA A 228 -24.77 13.38 -8.29
C ALA A 228 -24.56 13.05 -9.78
N ILE A 229 -23.41 13.42 -10.36
CA ILE A 229 -23.08 13.13 -11.76
C ILE A 229 -22.66 11.66 -11.92
N GLY A 230 -21.94 11.11 -10.94
CA GLY A 230 -21.51 9.72 -10.95
C GLY A 230 -20.36 9.42 -9.99
N PRO A 231 -19.83 8.19 -10.05
CA PRO A 231 -18.70 7.72 -9.25
C PRO A 231 -17.40 8.55 -9.42
N VAL A 232 -16.54 8.55 -8.40
CA VAL A 232 -15.35 9.43 -8.33
C VAL A 232 -14.36 9.18 -9.48
N GLY A 233 -14.11 7.93 -9.84
CA GLY A 233 -13.29 7.58 -11.00
C GLY A 233 -13.90 8.05 -12.31
N THR A 234 -15.22 7.91 -12.49
CA THR A 234 -15.91 8.51 -13.65
C THR A 234 -15.71 10.03 -13.71
N LEU A 235 -15.76 10.73 -12.58
CA LEU A 235 -15.49 12.17 -12.52
C LEU A 235 -14.03 12.51 -12.87
N SER A 236 -13.08 11.74 -12.35
CA SER A 236 -11.65 11.88 -12.63
C SER A 236 -11.34 11.68 -14.11
N SER A 237 -11.83 10.58 -14.71
CA SER A 237 -11.62 10.29 -16.15
C SER A 237 -12.22 11.33 -17.09
N GLN A 238 -13.23 12.08 -16.64
CA GLN A 238 -13.88 13.14 -17.42
C GLN A 238 -13.30 14.54 -17.14
N GLY A 239 -12.28 14.66 -16.28
CA GLY A 239 -11.67 15.95 -15.92
C GLY A 239 -12.56 16.85 -15.05
N LYS A 240 -13.62 16.30 -14.45
CA LYS A 240 -14.62 17.08 -13.70
C LYS A 240 -14.12 17.51 -12.32
N LEU A 241 -13.22 16.73 -11.73
CA LEU A 241 -12.60 17.06 -10.43
C LEU A 241 -11.69 18.28 -10.58
N GLU A 242 -10.87 18.29 -11.63
CA GLU A 242 -9.95 19.38 -11.98
C GLU A 242 -10.72 20.65 -12.35
N GLN A 243 -11.83 20.50 -13.08
CA GLN A 243 -12.70 21.63 -13.39
C GLN A 243 -13.27 22.26 -12.11
N ALA A 244 -13.79 21.44 -11.18
CA ALA A 244 -14.35 21.94 -9.92
C ALA A 244 -13.29 22.67 -9.07
N LEU A 245 -12.08 22.13 -9.00
CA LEU A 245 -10.95 22.72 -8.28
C LEU A 245 -10.53 24.08 -8.86
N ARG A 246 -10.49 24.22 -10.19
CA ARG A 246 -10.19 25.51 -10.85
C ARG A 246 -11.26 26.56 -10.57
N GLU A 247 -12.53 26.17 -10.61
CA GLU A 247 -13.64 27.08 -10.36
C GLU A 247 -13.65 27.60 -8.90
N GLU A 248 -13.20 26.78 -7.94
CA GLU A 248 -13.05 27.20 -6.53
C GLU A 248 -11.91 28.20 -6.33
N GLN A 249 -10.78 28.03 -7.03
CA GLN A 249 -9.68 28.99 -6.99
C GLN A 249 -10.11 30.36 -7.53
N VAL A 250 -10.82 30.37 -8.66
CA VAL A 250 -11.36 31.62 -9.24
C VAL A 250 -12.38 32.29 -8.32
N SER A 251 -13.19 31.49 -7.60
CA SER A 251 -14.20 32.03 -6.68
C SER A 251 -13.61 32.55 -5.36
N GLY A 252 -12.48 31.97 -4.92
CA GLY A 252 -11.74 32.40 -3.71
C GLY A 252 -10.87 33.65 -3.92
N GLY A 253 -10.50 33.96 -5.17
CA GLY A 253 -9.65 35.11 -5.52
C GLY A 253 -10.36 36.48 -5.62
N ILE A 254 -11.70 36.53 -5.56
CA ILE A 254 -12.48 37.79 -5.71
C ILE A 254 -12.69 38.50 -4.34
N GLY A 255 -11.99 38.06 -3.28
CA GLY A 255 -12.21 38.49 -1.90
C GLY A 255 -11.02 39.15 -1.18
N GLN A 256 -10.01 39.64 -1.88
CA GLN A 256 -8.92 40.45 -1.28
C GLN A 256 -8.72 41.77 -2.01
#